data_AF-A0A2S9FXY6-F1
#
_entry.id   AF-A0A2S9FXY6-F1
#
_cell.length_a   1.000
_cell.length_b   1.000
_cell.length_c   1.000
_cell.angle_alpha   90.00
_cell.angle_beta   90.00
_cell.angle_gamma   90.00
#
_symmetry.space_group_name_H-M   'P 1'
#
loop_
_entity.id
_entity.type
_entity.pdbx_description
1 polymer ?
#
loop_
_entity_poly.entity_id
_entity_poly.type
_entity_poly.pdbx_seq_one_letter_code
_entity_poly.pdbx_strand_id
1 'polypeptide(L)'
;DLHYLLDLSRDLKRAKYSGLGRQSLAGKNIALIFEKTSTRTRFAFEVAAHDEGAHVTYIDPASSQIGHKESMKDTARVLRRMYDA
;
A
#
# COMPACT_ATOMS: atom_id res chain seq x y z
N ASP A 1 -8.06 -2.33 -19.75
CA ASP A 1 -7.83 -2.26 -18.28
C ASP A 1 -7.36 -3.57 -17.67
N LEU A 2 -8.13 -4.66 -17.74
CA LEU A 2 -7.70 -5.93 -17.11
C LEU A 2 -6.43 -6.54 -17.73
N HIS A 3 -6.36 -6.62 -19.08
CA HIS A 3 -5.16 -7.14 -19.76
C HIS A 3 -3.91 -6.32 -19.45
N TYR A 4 -4.04 -4.99 -19.38
CA TYR A 4 -2.96 -4.10 -19.00
C TYR A 4 -2.45 -4.39 -17.59
N LEU A 5 -3.34 -4.56 -16.61
CA LEU A 5 -2.94 -4.92 -15.24
C LEU A 5 -2.24 -6.28 -15.17
N LEU A 6 -2.70 -7.26 -15.97
CA LEU A 6 -2.07 -8.57 -16.04
C LEU A 6 -0.67 -8.50 -16.67
N ASP A 7 -0.51 -7.78 -17.78
CA ASP A 7 0.78 -7.60 -18.43
C ASP A 7 1.75 -6.82 -17.52
N LEU A 8 1.29 -5.74 -16.89
CA LEU A 8 2.09 -4.98 -15.92
C LEU A 8 2.52 -5.85 -14.73
N SER A 9 1.62 -6.65 -14.16
CA SER A 9 1.96 -7.56 -13.06
C SER A 9 3.03 -8.59 -13.46
N ARG A 10 2.98 -9.08 -14.71
CA ARG A 10 3.98 -10.01 -15.25
C ARG A 10 5.33 -9.33 -15.40
N ASP A 11 5.35 -8.09 -15.87
CA ASP A 11 6.59 -7.34 -16.12
C ASP A 11 7.27 -6.94 -14.81
N LEU A 12 6.50 -6.46 -13.81
CA LEU A 12 7.02 -6.19 -12.46
C LEU A 12 7.58 -7.47 -11.81
N LYS A 13 6.87 -8.60 -11.95
CA LYS A 13 7.35 -9.89 -11.47
C LYS A 13 8.69 -10.25 -12.11
N ARG A 14 8.81 -10.15 -13.43
CA ARG A 14 10.06 -10.43 -14.15
C ARG A 14 11.20 -9.51 -13.71
N ALA A 15 10.92 -8.21 -13.60
CA ALA A 15 11.91 -7.20 -13.16
C ALA A 15 12.44 -7.49 -11.75
N LYS A 16 11.56 -7.94 -10.84
CA LYS A 16 11.96 -8.38 -9.49
C LYS A 16 12.89 -9.60 -9.56
N TYR A 17 12.55 -10.62 -10.35
CA TYR A 17 13.39 -11.83 -10.48
C TYR A 17 14.73 -11.56 -11.18
N SER A 18 14.80 -10.60 -12.10
CA SER A 18 16.04 -10.24 -12.78
C SER A 18 16.92 -9.26 -12.01
N GLY A 19 16.49 -8.79 -10.83
CA GLY A 19 17.22 -7.78 -10.05
C GLY A 19 17.29 -6.40 -10.70
N LEU A 20 16.50 -6.15 -11.75
CA LEU A 20 16.43 -4.89 -12.50
C LEU A 20 15.16 -4.10 -12.14
N GLY A 21 14.58 -4.39 -10.98
CA GLY A 21 13.40 -3.70 -10.47
C GLY A 21 13.62 -2.19 -10.45
N ARG A 22 12.76 -1.46 -11.14
CA ARG A 22 12.79 0.00 -11.12
C ARG A 22 11.92 0.44 -9.95
N GLN A 23 12.50 1.18 -9.00
CA GLN A 23 11.76 1.72 -7.86
C GLN A 23 10.85 2.87 -8.32
N SER A 24 9.70 2.53 -8.88
CA SER A 24 8.78 3.51 -9.48
C SER A 24 8.06 4.35 -8.43
N LEU A 25 7.98 3.86 -7.19
CA LEU A 25 7.33 4.49 -6.05
C LEU A 25 8.34 5.01 -5.01
N ALA A 26 9.60 5.22 -5.41
CA ALA A 26 10.65 5.75 -4.53
C ALA A 26 10.21 7.06 -3.85
N GLY A 27 10.26 7.09 -2.53
CA GLY A 27 9.91 8.27 -1.72
C GLY A 27 8.41 8.55 -1.57
N LYS A 28 7.55 7.63 -2.06
CA LYS A 28 6.10 7.70 -1.83
C LYS A 28 5.74 7.07 -0.49
N ASN A 29 4.76 7.66 0.19
CA ASN A 29 4.22 7.13 1.43
C ASN A 29 2.84 6.51 1.18
N ILE A 30 2.65 5.25 1.56
CA ILE A 30 1.41 4.49 1.39
C ILE A 30 0.82 4.14 2.76
N ALA A 31 -0.45 4.44 2.98
CA ALA A 31 -1.18 4.05 4.18
C ALA A 31 -2.04 2.80 3.93
N LEU A 32 -1.79 1.72 4.66
CA LEU A 32 -2.60 0.52 4.60
C LEU A 32 -3.64 0.54 5.73
N ILE A 33 -4.90 0.71 5.36
CA ILE A 33 -6.05 0.65 6.27
C ILE A 33 -6.86 -0.60 5.92
N PHE A 34 -6.93 -1.56 6.84
CA PHE A 34 -7.75 -2.75 6.68
C PHE A 34 -8.83 -2.77 7.75
N GLU A 35 -10.09 -2.92 7.38
CA GLU A 35 -11.19 -3.06 8.36
C GLU A 35 -11.15 -4.41 9.09
N LYS A 36 -10.63 -5.45 8.41
CA LYS A 36 -10.43 -6.80 8.97
C LYS A 36 -8.97 -7.19 8.88
N THR A 37 -8.45 -7.76 9.97
CA THR A 37 -7.07 -8.23 10.04
C THR A 37 -6.84 -9.34 9.01
N SER A 38 -5.89 -9.12 8.10
CA SER A 38 -5.53 -10.09 7.06
C SER A 38 -4.01 -10.11 6.86
N THR A 39 -3.37 -11.17 7.32
CA THR A 39 -1.90 -11.32 7.30
C THR A 39 -1.36 -11.44 5.88
N ARG A 40 -1.99 -12.28 5.04
CA ARG A 40 -1.55 -12.50 3.64
C ARG A 40 -1.70 -11.23 2.79
N THR A 41 -2.79 -10.51 2.98
CA THR A 41 -3.05 -9.27 2.23
C THR A 41 -2.07 -8.19 2.65
N ARG A 42 -1.89 -7.99 3.97
CA ARG A 42 -0.90 -7.06 4.50
C ARG A 42 0.50 -7.33 3.95
N PHE A 43 1.01 -8.56 4.09
CA PHE A 43 2.36 -8.89 3.65
C PHE A 43 2.54 -8.71 2.14
N ALA A 44 1.53 -9.05 1.33
CA ALA A 44 1.59 -8.85 -0.11
C ALA A 44 1.75 -7.36 -0.47
N PHE A 45 0.96 -6.48 0.15
CA PHE A 45 1.04 -5.04 -0.10
C PHE A 45 2.32 -4.41 0.46
N GLU A 46 2.74 -4.82 1.65
CA GLU A 46 3.93 -4.30 2.32
C GLU A 46 5.20 -4.64 1.52
N VAL A 47 5.32 -5.90 1.06
CA VAL A 47 6.44 -6.33 0.20
C VAL A 47 6.39 -5.65 -1.17
N ALA A 48 5.23 -5.56 -1.81
CA ALA A 48 5.10 -4.95 -3.13
C ALA A 48 5.47 -3.46 -3.13
N ALA A 49 5.01 -2.71 -2.12
CA ALA A 49 5.35 -1.30 -1.97
C ALA A 49 6.83 -1.10 -1.66
N HIS A 50 7.41 -1.94 -0.79
CA HIS A 50 8.84 -1.87 -0.48
C HIS A 50 9.73 -2.22 -1.68
N ASP A 51 9.35 -3.21 -2.49
CA ASP A 51 10.05 -3.56 -3.73
C ASP A 51 10.10 -2.37 -4.71
N GLU A 52 9.03 -1.58 -4.75
CA GLU A 52 8.91 -0.37 -5.58
C GLU A 52 9.54 0.88 -4.94
N GLY A 53 10.10 0.77 -3.72
CA GLY A 53 10.78 1.86 -3.00
C GLY A 53 9.86 2.79 -2.20
N ALA A 54 8.60 2.42 -1.99
CA ALA A 54 7.67 3.18 -1.17
C ALA A 54 7.79 2.83 0.32
N HIS A 55 7.47 3.80 1.17
CA HIS A 55 7.31 3.61 2.60
C HIS A 55 5.86 3.26 2.93
N VAL A 56 5.66 2.23 3.74
CA VAL A 56 4.32 1.74 4.11
C VAL A 56 4.07 1.96 5.59
N THR A 57 2.91 2.51 5.93
CA THR A 57 2.40 2.53 7.30
C THR A 57 1.14 1.68 7.37
N TYR A 58 1.19 0.60 8.15
CA TYR A 58 0.00 -0.18 8.47
C TYR A 58 -0.74 0.46 9.65
N ILE A 59 -2.00 0.82 9.43
CA ILE A 59 -2.87 1.37 10.46
C ILE A 59 -3.79 0.24 10.91
N ASP A 60 -3.55 -0.24 12.13
CA ASP A 60 -4.37 -1.27 12.72
C ASP A 60 -5.73 -0.68 13.16
N PRO A 61 -6.87 -1.16 12.64
CA PRO A 61 -8.19 -0.69 13.06
C PRO A 61 -8.46 -0.94 14.54
N ALA A 62 -7.82 -1.93 15.17
CA ALA A 62 -8.02 -2.23 16.58
C ALA A 62 -7.30 -1.25 17.52
N SER A 63 -6.18 -0.66 17.08
CA SER A 63 -5.43 0.34 17.86
C SER A 63 -5.69 1.78 17.42
N SER A 64 -6.27 1.98 16.25
CA SER A 64 -6.61 3.30 15.71
C SER A 64 -8.00 3.75 16.16
N GLN A 65 -8.16 5.04 16.45
CA GLN A 65 -9.46 5.62 16.85
C GLN A 65 -10.43 5.85 15.67
N ILE A 66 -10.05 5.34 14.50
CA ILE A 66 -10.83 5.39 13.25
C ILE A 66 -12.16 4.65 13.46
N GLY A 67 -13.26 5.38 13.36
CA GLY A 67 -14.61 4.85 13.54
C GLY A 67 -15.11 4.77 14.98
N HIS A 68 -14.26 5.07 15.98
CA HIS A 68 -14.66 5.12 17.40
C HIS A 68 -14.74 6.55 17.95
N LYS A 69 -13.70 7.37 17.74
CA LYS A 69 -13.67 8.79 18.16
C LYS A 69 -13.46 9.76 16.99
N GLU A 70 -12.89 9.30 15.88
CA GLU A 70 -12.81 10.06 14.64
C GLU A 70 -13.64 9.40 13.54
N SER A 71 -14.34 10.22 12.74
CA SER A 71 -15.02 9.71 11.55
C SER A 71 -14.01 9.21 10.52
N MET A 72 -14.30 8.08 9.87
CA MET A 72 -13.51 7.56 8.74
C MET A 72 -13.25 8.64 7.68
N LYS A 73 -14.20 9.56 7.47
CA LYS A 73 -14.07 10.67 6.52
C LYS A 73 -13.02 11.70 6.95
N ASP A 74 -12.92 11.99 8.23
CA ASP A 74 -11.96 12.96 8.76
C ASP A 74 -10.56 12.35 8.83
N THR A 75 -10.44 11.10 9.27
CA THR A 75 -9.15 10.40 9.22
C THR A 75 -8.67 10.25 7.78
N ALA A 76 -9.53 9.89 6.81
CA ALA A 76 -9.15 9.84 5.40
C ALA A 76 -8.69 11.21 4.87
N ARG A 77 -9.28 12.32 5.34
CA ARG A 77 -8.87 13.67 4.95
C ARG A 77 -7.49 14.03 5.50
N VAL A 78 -7.17 13.64 6.72
CA VAL A 78 -5.85 13.84 7.33
C VAL A 78 -4.81 12.98 6.61
N LEU A 79 -5.10 11.68 6.41
CA LEU A 79 -4.19 10.75 5.75
C LEU A 79 -3.91 11.16 4.31
N ARG A 80 -4.90 11.65 3.56
CA ARG A 80 -4.69 12.16 2.19
C ARG A 80 -3.67 13.31 2.11
N ARG A 81 -3.45 14.06 3.19
CA ARG A 81 -2.45 15.15 3.22
C ARG A 81 -1.05 14.65 3.57
N MET A 82 -0.95 13.48 4.19
CA MET A 82 0.30 12.91 4.71
C MET A 82 0.84 11.78 3.83
N TYR A 83 -0.05 11.07 3.14
CA TYR A 83 0.24 9.90 2.31
C TYR A 83 -0.15 10.18 0.86
N ASP A 84 0.64 9.63 -0.06
CA ASP A 84 0.42 9.74 -1.50
C ASP A 84 -0.68 8.78 -1.99
N ALA A 85 -0.85 7.64 -1.28
CA ALA A 85 -1.81 6.60 -1.60
C ALA A 85 -2.35 5.91 -0.35
#